data_AF-A0AA96MUF7-F1
#
_entry.id   AF-A0AA96MUF7-F1
#
_cell.length_a   1.000
_cell.length_b   1.000
_cell.length_c   1.000
_cell.angle_alpha   90.00
_cell.angle_beta   90.00
_cell.angle_gamma   90.00
#
_symmetry.space_group_name_H-M   'P 1'
#
loop_
_entity.id
_entity.type
_entity.pdbx_description
1 polymer ?
#
loop_
_entity_poly.entity_id
_entity_poly.type
_entity_poly.pdbx_seq_one_letter_code
_entity_poly.pdbx_strand_id
1 'polypeptide(L)' 'MSIWIDIDKPTKHFGVHSKNKSRNPKCKGINEMLRDGGWFDVASIEEAFELHKRSYSNYTIVDRTDKYPE' A
#
# COMPACT_ATOMS: atom_id res chain seq x y z
N MET A 1 -11.94 8.38 6.00
CA MET A 1 -10.79 7.72 6.63
C MET A 1 -9.79 7.46 5.52
N SER A 2 -8.55 7.92 5.62
CA SER A 2 -7.59 7.73 4.52
C SER A 2 -6.85 6.41 4.72
N ILE A 3 -6.97 5.50 3.74
CA ILE A 3 -6.20 4.25 3.72
C ILE A 3 -5.00 4.47 2.80
N TRP A 4 -3.85 3.98 3.22
CA TRP A 4 -2.60 4.10 2.50
C TRP A 4 -2.13 2.73 2.04
N ILE A 5 -1.72 2.65 0.77
CA ILE A 5 -1.23 1.43 0.16
C ILE A 5 0.26 1.57 -0.12
N ASP A 6 1.09 0.69 0.43
CA ASP A 6 2.51 0.56 0.09
C ASP A 6 2.68 -0.54 -0.95
N ILE A 7 3.00 -0.15 -2.18
CA ILE A 7 3.30 -1.08 -3.26
C ILE A 7 4.83 -1.14 -3.40
N ASP A 8 5.41 -2.30 -3.13
CA ASP A 8 6.84 -2.58 -3.28
C ASP A 8 7.05 -3.56 -4.44
N LYS A 9 7.64 -3.09 -5.54
CA LYS A 9 7.88 -3.93 -6.73
C LYS A 9 8.96 -4.99 -6.48
N PRO A 10 10.15 -4.66 -5.90
CA PRO A 10 11.20 -5.65 -5.68
C PRO A 10 10.76 -6.84 -4.84
N THR A 11 10.01 -6.60 -3.76
CA THR A 11 9.57 -7.65 -2.83
C THR A 11 8.18 -8.18 -3.14
N LYS A 12 7.50 -7.63 -4.16
CA LYS A 12 6.09 -7.89 -4.46
C LYS A 12 5.20 -7.77 -3.23
N HIS A 13 5.39 -6.70 -2.46
CA HIS A 13 4.64 -6.43 -1.24
C HIS A 13 3.52 -5.42 -1.52
N PHE A 14 2.32 -5.71 -0.98
CA PHE A 14 1.17 -4.82 -1.01
C PHE A 14 0.70 -4.58 0.43
N GLY A 15 1.20 -3.53 1.06
CA GLY A 15 0.85 -3.17 2.43
C GLY A 15 -0.37 -2.27 2.48
N VAL A 16 -1.34 -2.57 3.34
CA VAL A 16 -2.51 -1.71 3.58
C VAL A 16 -2.38 -1.08 4.96
N HIS A 17 -2.49 0.24 5.05
CA HIS A 17 -2.17 1.01 6.24
C HIS A 17 -3.27 2.02 6.57
N SER A 18 -3.53 2.24 7.86
CA SER A 18 -4.44 3.30 8.35
C SER A 18 -3.85 4.71 8.25
N LYS A 19 -2.53 4.82 8.09
CA LYS A 19 -1.76 6.08 8.09
C LYS A 19 -0.58 5.98 7.12
N ASN A 20 -0.18 7.11 6.53
CA ASN A 20 1.02 7.16 5.72
C ASN A 20 2.25 6.90 6.62
N LYS A 21 2.92 5.77 6.40
CA LYS A 21 4.19 5.42 7.06
C LYS A 21 5.38 5.53 6.09
N SER A 22 5.20 6.18 4.93
CA SER A 22 6.27 6.42 3.97
C SER A 22 7.39 7.21 4.64
N ARG A 23 8.49 6.53 4.92
CA ARG A 23 9.76 7.16 5.26
C ARG A 23 10.48 7.49 3.96
N ASN A 24 9.95 8.47 3.24
CA ASN A 24 10.44 9.07 2.00
C ASN A 24 11.64 8.32 1.35
N PRO A 25 11.41 7.16 0.72
CA PRO A 25 12.48 6.42 0.07
C PRO A 25 12.77 7.13 -1.24
N LYS A 26 14.02 7.50 -1.53
CA LYS A 26 14.44 8.10 -2.82
C LYS A 26 13.97 7.33 -4.07
N CYS A 27 13.45 6.11 -3.89
CA CYS A 27 13.07 5.18 -4.92
C CYS A 27 11.60 4.71 -4.84
N LYS A 28 10.80 5.20 -3.87
CA LYS A 28 9.33 4.99 -3.81
C LYS A 28 8.60 6.34 -3.77
N GLY A 29 7.61 6.50 -4.64
CA GLY A 29 6.85 7.74 -4.75
C GLY A 29 5.75 7.88 -3.70
N ILE A 30 5.18 9.08 -3.56
CA ILE A 30 3.92 9.33 -2.85
C ILE A 30 2.92 9.81 -3.90
N ASN A 31 1.79 9.12 -3.99
CA ASN A 31 0.77 9.25 -5.03
C ASN A 31 1.28 9.08 -6.46
N GLU A 32 2.47 8.51 -6.61
CA GLU A 32 3.08 8.16 -7.88
C GLU A 32 3.88 6.86 -7.74
N MET A 33 4.05 6.17 -8.86
CA MET A 33 4.83 4.95 -8.93
C MET A 33 6.27 5.26 -9.38
N LEU A 34 7.25 5.05 -8.51
CA LEU A 34 8.67 5.17 -8.85
C LEU A 34 9.29 3.79 -9.16
N ARG A 35 10.62 3.74 -9.20
CA ARG A 35 11.42 2.56 -9.54
C ARG A 35 11.09 1.37 -8.65
N ASP A 36 11.10 1.57 -7.33
CA ASP A 36 10.96 0.47 -6.36
C ASP A 36 9.52 0.35 -5.84
N GLY A 37 8.63 1.30 -6.18
CA GLY A 37 7.27 1.28 -5.67
C GLY A 37 6.64 2.66 -5.50
N GLY A 38 5.53 2.68 -4.79
CA GLY A 38 4.77 3.89 -4.51
C GLY A 38 3.81 3.72 -3.34
N TRP A 39 3.57 4.83 -2.65
CA TRP A 39 2.52 4.96 -1.64
C TRP A 39 1.31 5.62 -2.27
N PHE A 40 0.12 5.04 -2.13
CA PHE A 40 -1.11 5.59 -2.69
C PHE A 40 -2.15 5.79 -1.59
N ASP A 41 -2.83 6.93 -1.60
CA ASP A 41 -4.03 7.11 -0.80
C ASP A 41 -5.28 6.59 -1.53
N VAL A 42 -6.13 5.88 -0.81
CA VAL A 42 -7.42 5.39 -1.29
C VAL A 42 -8.52 5.72 -0.28
N ALA A 43 -9.76 5.75 -0.76
CA ALA A 43 -10.90 6.21 0.03
C ALA A 43 -11.35 5.17 1.07
N SER A 44 -11.11 3.87 0.80
CA SER A 44 -11.50 2.79 1.71
C SER A 44 -10.58 1.57 1.62
N ILE A 45 -10.74 0.66 2.58
CA ILE A 45 -9.96 -0.57 2.63
C ILE A 45 -10.42 -1.54 1.52
N GLU A 46 -11.71 -1.52 1.19
CA GLU A 46 -12.30 -2.31 0.10
C GLU A 46 -11.65 -1.95 -1.23
N GLU A 47 -11.46 -0.65 -1.50
CA GLU A 47 -10.77 -0.16 -2.70
C GLU A 47 -9.33 -0.70 -2.79
N ALA A 48 -8.62 -0.75 -1.65
CA ALA A 48 -7.28 -1.35 -1.60
C ALA A 48 -7.29 -2.84 -1.96
N PHE A 49 -8.24 -3.61 -1.42
CA PHE A 49 -8.38 -5.04 -1.72
C PHE A 49 -8.81 -5.31 -3.16
N GLU A 50 -9.69 -4.48 -3.72
CA GLU A 50 -10.08 -4.57 -5.13
C GLU A 50 -8.89 -4.25 -6.05
N LEU A 51 -8.12 -3.22 -5.72
CA LEU A 51 -6.90 -2.87 -6.46
C LEU A 51 -5.88 -4.01 -6.44
N HIS A 52 -5.70 -4.65 -5.28
CA HIS A 52 -4.85 -5.82 -5.15
C HIS A 52 -5.32 -6.95 -6.06
N LYS A 53 -6.60 -7.35 -5.98
CA LYS A 53 -7.15 -8.42 -6.81
C LYS A 53 -7.06 -8.13 -8.30
N ARG A 54 -7.26 -6.88 -8.71
CA ARG A 54 -7.29 -6.48 -10.13
C ARG A 54 -5.89 -6.32 -10.72
N SER A 55 -4.96 -5.73 -9.99
CA SER A 55 -3.68 -5.23 -10.56
C SER A 55 -2.43 -5.81 -9.91
N TYR A 56 -2.54 -6.33 -8.69
CA TYR A 56 -1.41 -6.82 -7.90
C TYR A 56 -1.70 -8.20 -7.29
N SER A 57 -2.46 -9.04 -7.99
CA SER A 57 -2.93 -10.34 -7.48
C SER A 57 -1.79 -11.31 -7.18
N ASN A 58 -0.62 -11.07 -7.78
CA ASN A 58 0.64 -11.79 -7.54
C ASN A 58 1.53 -11.17 -6.45
N TYR A 59 1.06 -10.14 -5.75
CA TYR A 59 1.76 -9.51 -4.63
C TYR A 59 1.25 -10.09 -3.31
N THR A 60 2.13 -10.19 -2.31
CA THR A 60 1.73 -10.59 -0.96
C THR A 60 1.05 -9.40 -0.27
N ILE A 61 -0.23 -9.56 0.05
CA ILE A 61 -1.00 -8.56 0.78
C ILE A 61 -0.74 -8.65 2.28
N VAL A 62 -0.52 -7.50 2.92
CA VAL A 62 -0.36 -7.40 4.38
C VAL A 62 -1.23 -6.27 4.89
N ASP A 63 -2.25 -6.63 5.66
CA ASP A 63 -3.12 -5.65 6.33
C ASP A 63 -2.47 -5.21 7.65
N ARG A 64 -2.16 -3.92 7.74
CA ARG A 64 -1.64 -3.21 8.93
C ARG A 64 -2.57 -2.08 9.34
N THR A 65 -3.83 -2.11 8.92
CA THR A 65 -4.85 -1.27 9.53
C THR A 65 -5.01 -1.70 10.98
N ASP A 66 -5.08 -0.76 11.93
CA ASP A 66 -5.09 -1.01 13.37
C ASP A 66 -6.41 -1.69 13.83
N LYS A 67 -6.73 -2.87 13.30
CA LYS A 67 -7.87 -3.70 13.73
C LYS A 67 -7.58 -4.52 15.00
N TYR A 68 -6.34 -4.50 15.49
CA TYR A 68 -5.95 -5.14 16.73
C TYR A 68 -5.04 -4.19 17.51
N PRO A 69 -5.58 -3.38 18.45
CA PRO A 69 -4.75 -2.95 19.56
C PRO A 69 -4.33 -4.23 20.29
N GLU A 70 -3.03 -4.35 20.50
CA GLU A 70 -2.41 -5.32 21.40
C GLU A 70 -3.11 -5.42 22.77
#